data_AF-A0A0L7TFM2-F1
#
_entry.id   AF-A0A0L7TFM2-F1
#
_cell.length_a   1.000
_cell.length_b   1.000
_cell.length_c   1.000
_cell.angle_alpha   90.00
_cell.angle_beta   90.00
_cell.angle_gamma   90.00
#
_symmetry.space_group_name_H-M   'P 1'
#
loop_
_entity.id
_entity.type
_entity.pdbx_description
1 polymer ?
#
loop_
_entity_poly.entity_id
_entity_poly.type
_entity_poly.pdbx_seq_one_letter_code
_entity_poly.pdbx_strand_id
1 'polypeptide(L)'
;DLTVDGQNIVANGSNKATFTALVKDARGNPVPKMQVRWTTNSGTLGGNSSTTDADGKARITLTNTRAGNTQVTASVNGGAGINRLVNFIADGSNSGIGNGDLTRDKAEALADNVEIVTYSAIVKDVNGNPVNQQKVTWVTTLGTFPDGSTTATTDTDASGKATIALKSTRAGAVQVTATAGNGGTASAESVTFKANPATADVSGAVTVNKTLVTANGTDSALYSVTIKDANDNLVEGIDVIWTNSGV
;
A
#
# COMPACT_ATOMS: atom_id res chain seq x y z
N ASP A 1 21.75 35.95 2.76
CA ASP A 1 21.16 34.87 1.93
C ASP A 1 21.30 33.56 2.67
N LEU A 2 20.42 32.59 2.41
CA LEU A 2 20.44 31.27 3.01
C LEU A 2 20.20 30.21 1.92
N THR A 3 21.06 29.21 1.86
CA THR A 3 20.97 28.07 0.92
C THR A 3 21.10 26.74 1.67
N VAL A 4 20.76 25.63 1.00
CA VAL A 4 20.91 24.26 1.50
C VAL A 4 21.48 23.38 0.38
N ASP A 5 22.32 22.40 0.73
CA ASP A 5 22.83 21.39 -0.21
C ASP A 5 21.77 20.29 -0.42
N GLY A 6 21.28 20.18 -1.66
CA GLY A 6 20.23 19.24 -2.00
C GLY A 6 18.84 19.65 -1.53
N GLN A 7 17.84 19.02 -2.13
CA GLN A 7 16.43 19.28 -1.82
C GLN A 7 15.75 18.10 -1.13
N ASN A 8 16.21 16.88 -1.38
CA ASN A 8 15.66 15.64 -0.82
C ASN A 8 16.76 14.89 -0.06
N ILE A 9 16.59 14.75 1.26
CA ILE A 9 17.53 14.05 2.15
C ILE A 9 16.81 12.87 2.80
N VAL A 10 17.42 11.70 2.84
CA VAL A 10 16.81 10.52 3.49
C VAL A 10 16.68 10.75 5.00
N ALA A 11 15.49 10.50 5.56
CA ALA A 11 15.14 10.70 6.97
C ALA A 11 15.62 9.53 7.86
N ASN A 12 16.90 9.20 7.80
CA ASN A 12 17.49 8.08 8.56
C ASN A 12 18.26 8.53 9.82
N GLY A 13 18.18 9.82 10.18
CA GLY A 13 18.90 10.40 11.31
C GLY A 13 20.42 10.56 11.14
N SER A 14 21.01 10.05 10.06
CA SER A 14 22.45 10.10 9.80
C SER A 14 22.81 10.96 8.58
N ASN A 15 21.98 10.94 7.53
CA ASN A 15 22.11 11.82 6.38
C ASN A 15 21.83 13.27 6.80
N LYS A 16 22.65 14.19 6.28
CA LYS A 16 22.66 15.59 6.69
C LYS A 16 22.30 16.50 5.54
N ALA A 17 21.46 17.50 5.84
CA ALA A 17 21.37 18.73 5.08
C ALA A 17 22.32 19.77 5.70
N THR A 18 23.10 20.45 4.88
CA THR A 18 24.00 21.55 5.23
C THR A 18 23.43 22.87 4.74
N PHE A 19 23.06 23.72 5.69
CA PHE A 19 22.61 25.08 5.41
C PHE A 19 23.80 26.04 5.42
N THR A 20 23.83 26.98 4.48
CA THR A 20 24.86 28.02 4.38
C THR A 20 24.22 29.40 4.41
N ALA A 21 24.52 30.18 5.44
CA ALA A 21 24.13 31.58 5.55
C ALA A 21 25.28 32.47 5.06
N LEU A 22 25.00 33.35 4.09
CA LEU A 22 25.92 34.39 3.65
C LEU A 22 25.53 35.73 4.29
N VAL A 23 26.42 36.25 5.14
CA VAL A 23 26.25 37.52 5.87
C VAL A 23 27.03 38.61 5.17
N LYS A 24 26.34 39.71 4.88
CA LYS A 24 26.91 40.89 4.22
C LYS A 24 26.58 42.17 5.00
N ASP A 25 27.43 43.17 4.89
CA ASP A 25 27.15 44.52 5.37
C ASP A 25 26.16 45.25 4.41
N ALA A 26 25.79 46.48 4.76
CA ALA A 26 24.89 47.30 3.95
C ALA A 26 25.46 47.68 2.56
N ARG A 27 26.77 47.55 2.35
CA ARG A 27 27.46 47.79 1.08
C ARG A 27 27.62 46.52 0.25
N GLY A 28 27.18 45.36 0.77
CA GLY A 28 27.27 44.07 0.11
C GLY A 28 28.57 43.30 0.36
N ASN A 29 29.47 43.80 1.22
CA ASN A 29 30.73 43.11 1.54
C ASN A 29 30.49 41.96 2.51
N PRO A 30 31.18 40.82 2.38
CA PRO A 30 31.09 39.72 3.33
C PRO A 30 31.58 40.14 4.72
N VAL A 31 30.91 39.66 5.77
CA VAL A 31 31.27 39.97 7.16
C VAL A 31 31.82 38.71 7.85
N PRO A 32 33.14 38.61 8.08
CA PRO A 32 33.74 37.48 8.77
C PRO A 32 33.57 37.57 10.30
N LYS A 33 33.74 36.44 10.99
CA LYS A 33 33.70 36.34 12.47
C LYS A 33 32.37 36.78 13.11
N MET A 34 31.28 36.78 12.35
CA MET A 34 29.93 37.06 12.83
C MET A 34 29.25 35.79 13.33
N GLN A 35 28.63 35.84 14.50
CA GLN A 35 27.81 34.73 15.01
C GLN A 35 26.44 34.71 14.31
N VAL A 36 26.11 33.58 13.69
CA VAL A 36 24.79 33.25 13.14
C VAL A 36 24.10 32.29 14.09
N ARG A 37 22.86 32.59 14.48
CA ARG A 37 22.00 31.70 15.28
C ARG A 37 21.07 30.91 14.37
N TRP A 38 20.89 29.64 14.69
CA TRP A 38 20.11 28.68 13.90
C TRP A 38 18.96 28.12 14.70
N THR A 39 17.79 28.00 14.07
CA THR A 39 16.63 27.30 14.63
C THR A 39 16.00 26.42 13.55
N THR A 40 15.26 25.39 13.96
CA THR A 40 14.52 24.50 13.07
C THR A 40 13.15 24.20 13.65
N ASN A 41 12.15 23.94 12.78
CA ASN A 41 10.82 23.51 13.21
C ASN A 41 10.72 21.99 13.45
N SER A 42 11.70 21.22 12.96
CA SER A 42 11.77 19.76 13.08
C SER A 42 13.21 19.28 12.94
N GLY A 43 13.49 18.04 13.37
CA GLY A 43 14.83 17.44 13.29
C GLY A 43 15.84 18.04 14.28
N THR A 44 17.11 17.73 14.06
CA THR A 44 18.20 18.04 14.99
C THR A 44 19.30 18.81 14.27
N LEU A 45 19.56 20.04 14.70
CA LEU A 45 20.70 20.82 14.21
C LEU A 45 22.01 20.36 14.88
N GLY A 46 23.12 20.46 14.16
CA GLY A 46 24.47 20.18 14.68
C GLY A 46 24.97 21.19 15.73
N GLY A 47 24.15 22.16 16.12
CA GLY A 47 24.44 23.25 17.04
C GLY A 47 23.38 24.36 16.95
N ASN A 48 23.43 25.32 17.89
CA ASN A 48 22.50 26.46 17.91
C ASN A 48 23.06 27.72 17.24
N SER A 49 24.36 27.71 16.90
CA SER A 49 25.04 28.83 16.27
C SER A 49 26.28 28.37 15.50
N SER A 50 26.71 29.17 14.54
CA SER A 50 28.02 29.04 13.90
C SER A 50 28.58 30.41 13.51
N THR A 51 29.88 30.50 13.28
CA THR A 51 30.58 31.76 13.00
C THR A 51 30.94 31.86 11.52
N THR A 52 30.80 33.05 10.93
CA THR A 52 31.16 33.26 9.52
C THR A 52 32.65 33.17 9.28
N ASP A 53 33.02 32.53 8.16
CA ASP A 53 34.37 32.46 7.62
C ASP A 53 34.80 33.77 6.94
N ALA A 54 35.99 33.78 6.32
CA ALA A 54 36.52 34.94 5.61
C ALA A 54 35.62 35.44 4.46
N ASP A 55 34.80 34.56 3.88
CA ASP A 55 33.85 34.87 2.81
C ASP A 55 32.47 35.27 3.36
N GLY A 56 32.35 35.45 4.68
CA GLY A 56 31.08 35.79 5.32
C GLY A 56 30.09 34.63 5.37
N LYS A 57 30.54 33.38 5.21
CA LYS A 57 29.66 32.20 5.21
C LYS A 57 29.69 31.47 6.55
N ALA A 58 28.52 31.23 7.14
CA ALA A 58 28.35 30.35 8.28
C ALA A 58 27.57 29.10 7.84
N ARG A 59 27.94 27.92 8.35
CA ARG A 59 27.31 26.65 7.98
C ARG A 59 26.75 25.93 9.20
N ILE A 60 25.68 25.18 9.02
CA ILE A 60 25.12 24.27 10.03
C ILE A 60 24.60 23.02 9.35
N THR A 61 24.63 21.89 10.05
CA THR A 61 24.02 20.64 9.56
C THR A 61 22.70 20.36 10.28
N LEU A 62 21.81 19.65 9.61
CA LEU A 62 20.50 19.21 10.10
C LEU A 62 20.32 17.72 9.76
N THR A 63 19.92 16.91 10.73
CA THR A 63 19.43 15.54 10.52
C THR A 63 17.95 15.42 10.90
N ASN A 64 17.26 14.41 10.39
CA ASN A 64 15.89 14.10 10.78
C ASN A 64 15.59 12.60 10.60
N THR A 65 14.70 12.05 11.43
CA THR A 65 14.14 10.70 11.28
C THR A 65 12.69 10.72 10.78
N ARG A 66 12.07 11.90 10.72
CA ARG A 66 10.72 12.11 10.22
C ARG A 66 10.76 12.68 8.80
N ALA A 67 10.06 12.04 7.88
CA ALA A 67 9.88 12.54 6.52
C ALA A 67 8.98 13.80 6.49
N GLY A 68 9.20 14.64 5.50
CA GLY A 68 8.49 15.88 5.23
C GLY A 68 9.38 17.12 5.19
N ASN A 69 8.74 18.24 4.86
CA ASN A 69 9.40 19.54 4.78
C ASN A 69 9.86 20.01 6.16
N THR A 70 11.16 20.31 6.28
CA THR A 70 11.79 20.89 7.47
C THR A 70 12.34 22.27 7.13
N GLN A 71 12.06 23.25 8.00
CA GLN A 71 12.49 24.64 7.83
C GLN A 71 13.63 24.96 8.79
N VAL A 72 14.71 25.52 8.27
CA VAL A 72 15.79 26.11 9.07
C VAL A 72 15.78 27.62 8.92
N THR A 73 15.92 28.32 10.05
CA THR A 73 15.99 29.78 10.12
C THR A 73 17.37 30.20 10.63
N ALA A 74 17.96 31.19 9.96
CA ALA A 74 19.23 31.81 10.34
C ALA A 74 18.98 33.28 10.74
N SER A 75 19.60 33.73 11.83
CA SER A 75 19.53 35.13 12.29
C SER A 75 20.87 35.64 12.80
N VAL A 76 21.08 36.96 12.73
CA VAL A 76 22.27 37.66 13.23
C VAL A 76 21.84 38.86 14.07
N ASN A 77 22.58 39.19 15.13
CA ASN A 77 22.36 40.37 15.98
C ASN A 77 20.92 40.55 16.52
N GLY A 78 20.15 39.48 16.69
CA GLY A 78 18.75 39.54 17.12
C GLY A 78 17.80 40.16 16.08
N GLY A 79 18.25 40.36 14.84
CA GLY A 79 17.42 40.79 13.73
C GLY A 79 16.48 39.69 13.22
N ALA A 80 15.59 40.06 12.29
CA ALA A 80 14.67 39.12 11.67
C ALA A 80 15.43 37.96 10.99
N GLY A 81 14.98 36.75 11.25
CA GLY A 81 15.57 35.55 10.64
C GLY A 81 15.14 35.38 9.18
N ILE A 82 16.02 34.79 8.38
CA ILE A 82 15.69 34.30 7.04
C ILE A 82 15.61 32.77 7.07
N ASN A 83 14.70 32.18 6.31
CA ASN A 83 14.46 30.73 6.35
C ASN A 83 14.58 30.05 5.00
N ARG A 84 14.85 28.75 5.02
CA ARG A 84 14.83 27.86 3.87
C ARG A 84 14.27 26.49 4.25
N LEU A 85 13.61 25.86 3.29
CA LEU A 85 13.07 24.51 3.40
C LEU A 85 14.05 23.50 2.82
N VAL A 86 14.07 22.32 3.44
CA VAL A 86 14.61 21.07 2.87
C VAL A 86 13.56 19.99 3.05
N ASN A 87 13.42 19.10 2.07
CA ASN A 87 12.50 17.97 2.17
C ASN A 87 13.26 16.74 2.67
N PHE A 88 12.81 16.15 3.77
CA PHE A 88 13.28 14.83 4.19
C PHE A 88 12.36 13.76 3.61
N ILE A 89 12.91 12.75 2.95
CA ILE A 89 12.14 11.64 2.36
C ILE A 89 12.31 10.37 3.19
N ALA A 90 11.31 9.51 3.21
CA ALA A 90 11.39 8.22 3.89
C ALA A 90 12.50 7.33 3.32
N ASP A 91 13.04 6.44 4.14
CA ASP A 91 14.09 5.51 3.70
C ASP A 91 13.49 4.25 3.05
N GLY A 92 13.40 4.25 1.72
CA GLY A 92 12.88 3.10 0.98
C GLY A 92 13.69 1.81 1.15
N SER A 93 14.99 1.91 1.47
CA SER A 93 15.89 0.75 1.55
C SER A 93 15.59 -0.17 2.74
N ASN A 94 14.99 0.37 3.81
CA ASN A 94 14.59 -0.37 5.00
C ASN A 94 13.07 -0.49 5.16
N SER A 95 12.34 -0.23 4.08
CA SER A 95 10.88 -0.22 4.08
C SER A 95 10.26 -1.63 4.06
N GLY A 96 9.01 -1.72 4.48
CA GLY A 96 8.23 -2.94 4.45
C GLY A 96 6.74 -2.72 4.72
N ILE A 97 5.97 -3.80 4.61
CA ILE A 97 4.54 -3.83 4.94
C ILE A 97 4.40 -4.42 6.33
N GLY A 98 3.85 -3.63 7.27
CA GLY A 98 3.64 -4.08 8.65
C GLY A 98 2.44 -5.01 8.79
N ASN A 99 2.31 -5.61 9.98
CA ASN A 99 1.11 -6.39 10.30
C ASN A 99 -0.13 -5.48 10.30
N GLY A 100 -1.19 -5.89 9.61
CA GLY A 100 -2.41 -5.10 9.45
C GLY A 100 -2.31 -3.95 8.43
N ASP A 101 -1.14 -3.72 7.81
CA ASP A 101 -0.99 -2.71 6.76
C ASP A 101 -1.41 -3.21 5.38
N LEU A 102 -1.80 -4.49 5.25
CA LEU A 102 -2.41 -5.06 4.05
C LEU A 102 -3.89 -5.42 4.33
N THR A 103 -4.80 -4.74 3.64
CA THR A 103 -6.26 -4.88 3.85
C THR A 103 -6.98 -5.18 2.55
N ARG A 104 -8.23 -5.67 2.67
CA ARG A 104 -9.21 -5.78 1.56
C ARG A 104 -10.45 -4.92 1.86
N ASP A 105 -11.16 -4.51 0.82
CA ASP A 105 -12.41 -3.75 0.94
C ASP A 105 -13.62 -4.60 1.33
N LYS A 106 -13.63 -5.90 0.97
CA LYS A 106 -14.71 -6.83 1.32
C LYS A 106 -14.24 -8.27 1.45
N ALA A 107 -14.95 -9.05 2.27
CA ALA A 107 -14.62 -10.45 2.55
C ALA A 107 -15.18 -11.44 1.51
N GLU A 108 -16.12 -11.02 0.67
CA GLU A 108 -16.80 -11.86 -0.31
C GLU A 108 -17.05 -11.08 -1.62
N ALA A 109 -17.06 -11.78 -2.75
CA ALA A 109 -17.39 -11.25 -4.07
C ALA A 109 -17.94 -12.36 -4.98
N LEU A 110 -18.65 -12.03 -6.05
CA LEU A 110 -19.09 -12.97 -7.07
C LEU A 110 -17.93 -13.36 -7.99
N ALA A 111 -17.89 -14.64 -8.35
CA ALA A 111 -16.96 -15.23 -9.32
C ALA A 111 -17.45 -14.99 -10.77
N ASP A 112 -17.80 -13.75 -11.11
CA ASP A 112 -18.41 -13.37 -12.40
C ASP A 112 -17.47 -12.59 -13.33
N ASN A 113 -16.21 -12.39 -12.92
CA ASN A 113 -15.22 -11.54 -13.60
C ASN A 113 -15.62 -10.06 -13.78
N VAL A 114 -16.65 -9.62 -13.06
CA VAL A 114 -17.13 -8.24 -13.05
C VAL A 114 -16.87 -7.64 -11.69
N GLU A 115 -17.28 -8.33 -10.63
CA GLU A 115 -17.10 -7.88 -9.26
C GLU A 115 -15.62 -7.85 -8.85
N ILE A 116 -15.18 -6.71 -8.34
CA ILE A 116 -13.79 -6.44 -7.97
C ILE A 116 -13.65 -6.48 -6.45
N VAL A 117 -12.60 -7.12 -5.96
CA VAL A 117 -12.08 -6.95 -4.60
C VAL A 117 -10.85 -6.05 -4.68
N THR A 118 -10.80 -4.99 -3.88
CA THR A 118 -9.67 -4.05 -3.85
C THR A 118 -8.80 -4.33 -2.64
N TYR A 119 -7.51 -4.58 -2.88
CA TYR A 119 -6.50 -4.70 -1.83
C TYR A 119 -5.72 -3.39 -1.69
N SER A 120 -5.32 -3.07 -0.46
CA SER A 120 -4.54 -1.88 -0.12
C SER A 120 -3.39 -2.25 0.80
N ALA A 121 -2.16 -1.88 0.44
CA ALA A 121 -0.96 -2.05 1.26
C ALA A 121 -0.38 -0.68 1.64
N ILE A 122 0.00 -0.49 2.90
CA ILE A 122 0.74 0.69 3.36
C ILE A 122 2.20 0.29 3.60
N VAL A 123 3.12 0.93 2.89
CA VAL A 123 4.56 0.70 3.02
C VAL A 123 5.19 1.83 3.84
N LYS A 124 5.89 1.44 4.90
CA LYS A 124 6.56 2.35 5.83
C LYS A 124 8.03 1.99 5.98
N ASP A 125 8.87 2.99 6.22
CA ASP A 125 10.25 2.80 6.66
C ASP A 125 10.30 2.39 8.15
N VAL A 126 11.49 2.07 8.68
CA VAL A 126 11.66 1.66 10.09
C VAL A 126 11.29 2.74 11.11
N ASN A 127 11.26 4.01 10.70
CA ASN A 127 10.85 5.14 11.52
C ASN A 127 9.33 5.41 11.41
N GLY A 128 8.60 4.59 10.66
CA GLY A 128 7.16 4.72 10.44
C GLY A 128 6.78 5.76 9.39
N ASN A 129 7.73 6.28 8.61
CA ASN A 129 7.42 7.22 7.55
C ASN A 129 6.84 6.48 6.34
N PRO A 130 5.75 6.97 5.73
CA PRO A 130 5.23 6.41 4.49
C PRO A 130 6.23 6.58 3.34
N VAL A 131 6.47 5.51 2.59
CA VAL A 131 7.44 5.52 1.48
C VAL A 131 6.70 5.71 0.17
N ASN A 132 6.96 6.84 -0.50
CA ASN A 132 6.41 7.13 -1.83
C ASN A 132 7.19 6.40 -2.93
N GLN A 133 6.51 6.02 -4.02
CA GLN A 133 7.10 5.36 -5.19
C GLN A 133 7.87 4.07 -4.87
N GLN A 134 7.53 3.43 -3.75
CA GLN A 134 8.01 2.10 -3.42
C GLN A 134 7.19 1.06 -4.18
N LYS A 135 7.89 0.23 -4.96
CA LYS A 135 7.29 -0.91 -5.66
C LYS A 135 6.78 -1.96 -4.66
N VAL A 136 5.57 -2.43 -4.93
CA VAL A 136 4.89 -3.53 -4.23
C VAL A 136 4.59 -4.63 -5.24
N THR A 137 5.02 -5.85 -4.94
CA THR A 137 4.71 -7.06 -5.71
C THR A 137 3.55 -7.78 -5.06
N TRP A 138 2.52 -8.08 -5.85
CA TRP A 138 1.31 -8.76 -5.42
C TRP A 138 1.26 -10.17 -5.99
N VAL A 139 0.80 -11.13 -5.20
CA VAL A 139 0.56 -12.51 -5.61
C VAL A 139 -0.81 -12.94 -5.12
N THR A 140 -1.57 -13.65 -5.95
CA THR A 140 -2.85 -14.25 -5.56
C THR A 140 -2.85 -15.76 -5.76
N THR A 141 -3.55 -16.49 -4.89
CA THR A 141 -3.75 -17.94 -5.04
C THR A 141 -4.89 -18.30 -6.00
N LEU A 142 -5.80 -17.37 -6.28
CA LEU A 142 -6.99 -17.56 -7.10
C LEU A 142 -7.43 -16.24 -7.75
N GLY A 143 -8.07 -16.30 -8.91
CA GLY A 143 -8.43 -15.11 -9.68
C GLY A 143 -7.23 -14.48 -10.39
N THR A 144 -7.43 -13.28 -10.91
CA THR A 144 -6.43 -12.54 -11.69
C THR A 144 -6.45 -11.05 -11.36
N PHE A 145 -5.28 -10.44 -11.44
CA PHE A 145 -5.08 -9.00 -11.39
C PHE A 145 -5.48 -8.34 -12.72
N PRO A 146 -5.46 -6.99 -12.84
CA PRO A 146 -5.99 -6.31 -14.03
C PRO A 146 -5.28 -6.64 -15.34
N ASP A 147 -4.04 -7.13 -15.27
CA ASP A 147 -3.25 -7.60 -16.41
C ASP A 147 -3.53 -9.07 -16.79
N GLY A 148 -4.45 -9.73 -16.08
CA GLY A 148 -4.79 -11.15 -16.27
C GLY A 148 -3.82 -12.12 -15.58
N SER A 149 -2.83 -11.62 -14.85
CA SER A 149 -1.82 -12.44 -14.16
C SER A 149 -2.22 -12.79 -12.73
N THR A 150 -1.58 -13.81 -12.15
CA THR A 150 -1.63 -14.11 -10.71
C THR A 150 -0.54 -13.37 -9.92
N THR A 151 0.32 -12.63 -10.62
CA THR A 151 1.37 -11.77 -10.05
C THR A 151 1.38 -10.44 -10.78
N ALA A 152 1.40 -9.33 -10.03
CA ALA A 152 1.45 -7.98 -10.59
C ALA A 152 2.26 -7.04 -9.70
N THR A 153 2.58 -5.84 -10.18
CA THR A 153 3.29 -4.81 -9.39
C THR A 153 2.59 -3.47 -9.46
N THR A 154 2.62 -2.73 -8.36
CA THR A 154 2.16 -1.33 -8.29
C THR A 154 3.17 -0.50 -7.50
N ASP A 155 3.17 0.81 -7.68
CA ASP A 155 3.94 1.72 -6.84
C ASP A 155 3.04 2.39 -5.79
N THR A 156 3.62 2.69 -4.64
CA THR A 156 2.96 3.46 -3.58
C THR A 156 2.84 4.94 -3.93
N ASP A 157 1.77 5.56 -3.46
CA ASP A 157 1.56 7.00 -3.53
C ASP A 157 2.29 7.77 -2.41
N ALA A 158 2.09 9.10 -2.34
CA ALA A 158 2.72 9.96 -1.34
C ALA A 158 2.33 9.63 0.12
N SER A 159 1.24 8.88 0.32
CA SER A 159 0.82 8.37 1.64
C SER A 159 1.41 6.98 1.94
N GLY A 160 2.26 6.45 1.06
CA GLY A 160 2.84 5.11 1.17
C GLY A 160 1.85 4.01 0.79
N LYS A 161 0.71 4.35 0.17
CA LYS A 161 -0.34 3.39 -0.14
C LYS A 161 -0.22 2.87 -1.57
N ALA A 162 -0.24 1.55 -1.71
CA ALA A 162 -0.36 0.85 -2.98
C ALA A 162 -1.69 0.09 -3.02
N THR A 163 -2.34 0.04 -4.18
CA THR A 163 -3.66 -0.61 -4.33
C THR A 163 -3.72 -1.47 -5.57
N ILE A 164 -4.39 -2.62 -5.48
CA ILE A 164 -4.63 -3.49 -6.63
C ILE A 164 -6.04 -4.07 -6.61
N ALA A 165 -6.63 -4.24 -7.78
CA ALA A 165 -7.92 -4.88 -7.98
C ALA A 165 -7.74 -6.38 -8.31
N LEU A 166 -8.61 -7.22 -7.80
CA LEU A 166 -8.66 -8.65 -8.08
C LEU A 166 -10.07 -9.04 -8.55
N LYS A 167 -10.13 -9.89 -9.58
CA LYS A 167 -11.36 -10.51 -10.07
C LYS A 167 -11.20 -12.02 -10.16
N SER A 168 -12.30 -12.76 -10.25
CA SER A 168 -12.26 -14.20 -10.52
C SER A 168 -13.48 -14.64 -11.31
N THR A 169 -13.30 -15.66 -12.17
CA THR A 169 -14.39 -16.50 -12.72
C THR A 169 -14.61 -17.77 -11.90
N ARG A 170 -13.68 -18.09 -11.00
CA ARG A 170 -13.71 -19.32 -10.19
C ARG A 170 -14.13 -19.00 -8.77
N ALA A 171 -15.11 -19.74 -8.26
CA ALA A 171 -15.48 -19.70 -6.86
C ALA A 171 -14.41 -20.38 -5.99
N GLY A 172 -14.21 -19.86 -4.78
CA GLY A 172 -13.27 -20.39 -3.80
C GLY A 172 -12.66 -19.30 -2.90
N ALA A 173 -11.97 -19.76 -1.86
CA ALA A 173 -11.17 -18.90 -1.00
C ALA A 173 -9.92 -18.42 -1.74
N VAL A 174 -9.59 -17.15 -1.57
CA VAL A 174 -8.41 -16.51 -2.13
C VAL A 174 -7.57 -15.86 -1.03
N GLN A 175 -6.26 -16.06 -1.15
CA GLN A 175 -5.26 -15.38 -0.36
C GLN A 175 -4.45 -14.47 -1.28
N VAL A 176 -4.39 -13.18 -0.94
CA VAL A 176 -3.50 -12.21 -1.58
C VAL A 176 -2.35 -11.88 -0.64
N THR A 177 -1.17 -11.84 -1.22
CA THR A 177 0.10 -11.55 -0.55
C THR A 177 0.74 -10.35 -1.24
N ALA A 178 1.36 -9.47 -0.46
CA ALA A 178 2.10 -8.32 -0.97
C ALA A 178 3.52 -8.31 -0.38
N THR A 179 4.51 -7.97 -1.20
CA THR A 179 5.92 -7.86 -0.82
C THR A 179 6.45 -6.50 -1.23
N ALA A 180 7.17 -5.81 -0.35
CA ALA A 180 7.76 -4.50 -0.62
C ALA A 180 9.13 -4.31 0.06
N GLY A 181 9.88 -3.31 -0.39
CA GLY A 181 11.11 -2.85 0.25
C GLY A 181 12.15 -3.95 0.43
N ASN A 182 12.52 -4.22 1.68
CA ASN A 182 13.53 -5.22 2.05
C ASN A 182 13.12 -6.69 1.85
N GLY A 183 12.00 -6.94 1.17
CA GLY A 183 11.43 -8.29 0.97
C GLY A 183 10.41 -8.68 2.05
N GLY A 184 10.09 -7.77 2.96
CA GLY A 184 8.99 -7.94 3.91
C GLY A 184 7.69 -8.28 3.19
N THR A 185 7.07 -9.37 3.61
CA THR A 185 5.87 -9.94 2.98
C THR A 185 4.73 -9.95 3.98
N ALA A 186 3.55 -9.52 3.54
CA ALA A 186 2.31 -9.54 4.31
C ALA A 186 1.23 -10.26 3.52
N SER A 187 0.33 -10.94 4.24
CA SER A 187 -0.86 -11.58 3.68
C SER A 187 -2.10 -10.84 4.16
N ALA A 188 -3.03 -10.57 3.25
CA ALA A 188 -4.34 -10.03 3.61
C ALA A 188 -5.13 -11.08 4.42
N GLU A 189 -6.21 -10.69 5.07
CA GLU A 189 -7.21 -11.69 5.46
C GLU A 189 -7.85 -12.32 4.22
N SER A 190 -8.27 -13.59 4.33
CA SER A 190 -8.88 -14.34 3.23
C SER A 190 -10.17 -13.66 2.71
N VAL A 191 -10.43 -13.85 1.42
CA VAL A 191 -11.65 -13.45 0.73
C VAL A 191 -12.25 -14.67 0.04
N THR A 192 -13.57 -14.77 -0.06
CA THR A 192 -14.25 -15.87 -0.76
C THR A 192 -14.95 -15.35 -2.01
N PHE A 193 -14.53 -15.83 -3.18
CA PHE A 193 -15.32 -15.68 -4.39
C PHE A 193 -16.44 -16.73 -4.41
N LYS A 194 -17.69 -16.30 -4.54
CA LYS A 194 -18.88 -17.17 -4.55
C LYS A 194 -19.39 -17.36 -5.98
N ALA A 195 -19.91 -18.55 -6.27
CA ALA A 195 -20.62 -18.80 -7.52
C ALA A 195 -21.82 -17.84 -7.65
N ASN A 196 -22.22 -17.51 -8.88
CA ASN A 196 -23.32 -16.58 -9.13
C ASN A 196 -24.68 -17.30 -9.20
N PRO A 197 -25.56 -17.16 -8.18
CA PRO A 197 -26.85 -17.83 -8.15
C PRO A 197 -27.80 -17.37 -9.25
N ALA A 198 -27.66 -16.13 -9.73
CA ALA A 198 -28.54 -15.56 -10.77
C ALA A 198 -28.35 -16.20 -12.15
N THR A 199 -27.23 -16.90 -12.36
CA THR A 199 -26.92 -17.62 -13.60
C THR A 199 -26.86 -19.13 -13.40
N ALA A 200 -27.38 -19.62 -12.27
CA ALA A 200 -27.35 -21.03 -11.91
C ALA A 200 -28.32 -21.82 -12.80
N ASP A 201 -27.85 -22.97 -13.30
CA ASP A 201 -28.66 -23.92 -14.05
C ASP A 201 -28.27 -25.37 -13.71
N VAL A 202 -29.16 -26.32 -14.03
CA VAL A 202 -28.89 -27.74 -13.94
C VAL A 202 -27.78 -28.11 -14.93
N SER A 203 -26.65 -28.54 -14.38
CA SER A 203 -25.51 -29.00 -15.15
C SER A 203 -25.54 -30.52 -15.27
N GLY A 204 -25.66 -31.01 -16.50
CA GLY A 204 -25.60 -32.43 -16.82
C GLY A 204 -26.94 -33.15 -16.64
N ALA A 205 -26.88 -34.48 -16.62
CA ALA A 205 -28.07 -35.32 -16.48
C ALA A 205 -28.48 -35.48 -15.02
N VAL A 206 -29.79 -35.60 -14.79
CA VAL A 206 -30.32 -36.12 -13.52
C VAL A 206 -29.75 -37.51 -13.29
N THR A 207 -29.19 -37.73 -12.12
CA THR A 207 -28.71 -39.04 -11.68
C THR A 207 -29.71 -39.67 -10.73
N VAL A 208 -29.79 -41.00 -10.73
CA VAL A 208 -30.65 -41.77 -9.83
C VAL A 208 -29.83 -42.90 -9.21
N ASN A 209 -29.97 -43.11 -7.90
CA ASN A 209 -29.18 -44.12 -7.20
C ASN A 209 -29.57 -45.57 -7.57
N LYS A 210 -30.82 -45.79 -8.01
CA LYS A 210 -31.31 -47.06 -8.55
C LYS A 210 -32.51 -46.85 -9.45
N THR A 211 -32.63 -47.69 -10.47
CA THR A 211 -33.70 -47.63 -11.48
C THR A 211 -34.83 -48.63 -11.22
N LEU A 212 -34.63 -49.56 -10.29
CA LEU A 212 -35.63 -50.53 -9.87
C LEU A 212 -36.05 -50.23 -8.43
N VAL A 213 -37.35 -50.04 -8.24
CA VAL A 213 -37.99 -49.84 -6.94
C VAL A 213 -39.16 -50.81 -6.80
N THR A 214 -39.32 -51.36 -5.60
CA THR A 214 -40.42 -52.25 -5.24
C THR A 214 -41.67 -51.41 -4.98
N ALA A 215 -42.81 -51.79 -5.54
CA ALA A 215 -44.09 -51.11 -5.30
C ALA A 215 -44.69 -51.44 -3.92
N ASN A 216 -43.94 -51.21 -2.84
CA ASN A 216 -44.31 -51.52 -1.46
C ASN A 216 -44.56 -50.26 -0.59
N GLY A 217 -44.46 -49.06 -1.18
CA GLY A 217 -44.68 -47.78 -0.49
C GLY A 217 -43.54 -47.35 0.45
N THR A 218 -42.48 -48.14 0.58
CA THR A 218 -41.31 -47.81 1.43
C THR A 218 -40.00 -47.79 0.64
N ASP A 219 -39.95 -48.49 -0.48
CA ASP A 219 -38.81 -48.49 -1.38
C ASP A 219 -38.82 -47.24 -2.26
N SER A 220 -37.71 -46.49 -2.26
CA SER A 220 -37.59 -45.20 -2.95
C SER A 220 -36.27 -45.09 -3.70
N ALA A 221 -36.28 -44.31 -4.78
CA ALA A 221 -35.08 -43.92 -5.52
C ALA A 221 -34.73 -42.46 -5.19
N LEU A 222 -33.45 -42.18 -4.99
CA LEU A 222 -32.92 -40.85 -4.77
C LEU A 222 -32.44 -40.28 -6.10
N TYR A 223 -33.01 -39.14 -6.49
CA TYR A 223 -32.61 -38.38 -7.65
C TYR A 223 -31.72 -37.21 -7.24
N SER A 224 -30.65 -36.97 -8.00
CA SER A 224 -29.68 -35.90 -7.73
C SER A 224 -29.33 -35.14 -9.01
N VAL A 225 -29.19 -33.82 -8.89
CA VAL A 225 -28.68 -32.93 -9.94
C VAL A 225 -27.49 -32.13 -9.42
N THR A 226 -26.62 -31.69 -10.32
CA THR A 226 -25.57 -30.72 -10.02
C THR A 226 -25.99 -29.36 -10.55
N ILE A 227 -25.93 -28.33 -9.72
CA ILE A 227 -26.23 -26.95 -10.13
C ILE A 227 -24.91 -26.20 -10.31
N LYS A 228 -24.74 -25.57 -11.47
CA LYS A 228 -23.58 -24.73 -11.76
C LYS A 228 -24.00 -23.36 -12.29
N ASP A 229 -23.19 -22.35 -12.05
CA ASP A 229 -23.34 -21.03 -12.69
C ASP A 229 -22.78 -21.03 -14.12
N ALA A 230 -22.93 -19.91 -14.82
CA ALA A 230 -22.44 -19.75 -16.19
C ALA A 230 -20.91 -19.87 -16.33
N ASN A 231 -20.16 -19.83 -15.23
CA ASN A 231 -18.70 -19.99 -15.18
C ASN A 231 -18.27 -21.38 -14.68
N ASP A 232 -19.18 -22.35 -14.66
CA ASP A 232 -18.95 -23.74 -14.23
C ASP A 232 -18.65 -23.88 -12.72
N ASN A 233 -18.99 -22.87 -11.90
CA ASN A 233 -18.86 -22.97 -10.45
C ASN A 233 -20.06 -23.68 -9.84
N LEU A 234 -19.83 -24.57 -8.88
CA LEU A 234 -20.90 -25.19 -8.09
C LEU A 234 -21.66 -24.12 -7.30
N VAL A 235 -22.99 -24.13 -7.39
CA VAL A 235 -23.86 -23.21 -6.66
C VAL A 235 -24.53 -23.96 -5.52
N GLU A 236 -24.34 -23.47 -4.30
CA GLU A 236 -24.97 -24.03 -3.09
C GLU A 236 -26.23 -23.26 -2.71
N GLY A 237 -27.15 -23.92 -1.99
CA GLY A 237 -28.33 -23.28 -1.40
C GLY A 237 -29.43 -22.87 -2.38
N ILE A 238 -29.44 -23.44 -3.60
CA ILE A 238 -30.52 -23.26 -4.57
C ILE A 238 -31.63 -24.29 -4.34
N ASP A 239 -32.87 -23.81 -4.29
CA ASP A 239 -34.06 -24.67 -4.29
C ASP A 239 -34.26 -25.30 -5.67
N VAL A 240 -34.32 -26.63 -5.71
CA VAL A 240 -34.57 -27.39 -6.95
C VAL A 240 -36.03 -27.86 -6.97
N ILE A 241 -36.78 -27.44 -7.99
CA ILE A 241 -38.16 -27.89 -8.20
C ILE A 241 -38.15 -29.15 -9.06
N TRP A 242 -38.65 -30.24 -8.49
CA TRP A 242 -38.82 -31.52 -9.18
C TRP A 242 -40.26 -31.67 -9.64
N THR A 243 -40.46 -31.88 -10.94
CA THR A 243 -41.77 -32.20 -11.51
C THR A 243 -41.79 -33.64 -12.00
N ASN A 244 -42.81 -34.39 -11.62
CA ASN A 244 -43.07 -35.71 -12.18
C ASN A 244 -44.17 -35.60 -13.25
N SER A 245 -43.92 -36.16 -14.44
CA SER A 245 -44.89 -36.24 -15.53
C SER A 245 -45.47 -37.65 -15.72
N GLY A 246 -45.22 -38.57 -14.77
CA GLY A 246 -45.76 -39.93 -14.76
C GLY A 246 -47.17 -40.03 -14.14
N VAL A 247 -48.02 -40.81 -14.83
CA VAL A 247 -49.38 -41.25 -14.47
C VAL A 247 -49.35 -42.41 -13.49
#